data_AF-A0A0C2F5Z5-F1
#
_entry.id   AF-A0A0C2F5Z5-F1
#
_cell.length_a   1.000
_cell.length_b   1.000
_cell.length_c   1.000
_cell.angle_alpha   90.00
_cell.angle_beta   90.00
_cell.angle_gamma   90.00
#
_symmetry.space_group_name_H-M   'P 1'
#
loop_
_entity.id
_entity.type
_entity.pdbx_description
1 polymer ?
#
loop_
_entity_poly.entity_id
_entity_poly.type
_entity_poly.pdbx_seq_one_letter_code
_entity_poly.pdbx_strand_id
1 'polypeptide(L)' 'LATQSSTLYANNISKLLLYMGEKDSFKLNLEDEVVRGATVLHNGKLMWPPPVMVDPSSPKQAAK' A
#
# COMPACT_ATOMS: atom_id res chain seq x y z
N LEU A 1 -18.70 -3.54 -17.33
CA LEU A 1 -20.04 -3.22 -16.77
C LEU A 1 -19.85 -2.62 -15.38
N ALA A 2 -20.52 -1.51 -15.04
CA ALA A 2 -20.29 -0.75 -13.80
C ALA A 2 -20.42 -1.58 -12.52
N THR A 3 -21.40 -2.50 -12.47
CA THR A 3 -21.61 -3.40 -11.31
C THR A 3 -20.40 -4.28 -11.03
N GLN A 4 -19.79 -4.87 -12.06
CA GLN A 4 -18.63 -5.76 -11.89
C GLN A 4 -17.41 -4.99 -11.39
N SER A 5 -17.14 -3.82 -11.98
CA SER A 5 -16.04 -2.95 -11.55
C SER A 5 -16.24 -2.48 -10.11
N SER A 6 -17.48 -2.13 -9.73
CA SER A 6 -17.81 -1.71 -8.36
C SER A 6 -17.60 -2.84 -7.35
N THR A 7 -18.05 -4.05 -7.67
CA THR A 7 -17.84 -5.23 -6.81
C THR A 7 -16.36 -5.54 -6.62
N LEU A 8 -15.58 -5.55 -7.70
CA LEU A 8 -14.13 -5.80 -7.63
C LEU A 8 -13.39 -4.71 -6.84
N TYR A 9 -13.77 -3.44 -7.04
CA TYR A 9 -13.16 -2.33 -6.31
C TYR A 9 -13.51 -2.37 -4.80
N ALA A 10 -14.78 -2.64 -4.46
CA ALA A 10 -15.21 -2.81 -3.07
C ALA A 10 -14.46 -3.97 -2.38
N ASN A 11 -14.24 -5.07 -3.09
CA ASN A 11 -13.42 -6.19 -2.58
C ASN A 11 -11.98 -5.77 -2.30
N ASN A 12 -11.37 -4.98 -3.18
CA ASN A 12 -10.00 -4.50 -2.98
C ASN A 12 -9.89 -3.54 -1.79
N ILE A 13 -10.84 -2.60 -1.62
CA ILE A 13 -10.89 -1.71 -0.45
C ILE A 13 -11.05 -2.53 0.84
N SER A 14 -11.96 -3.50 0.85
CA SER A 14 -12.22 -4.33 2.03
C SER A 14 -10.97 -5.10 2.45
N LYS A 15 -10.24 -5.68 1.49
CA LYS A 15 -8.99 -6.39 1.75
C LYS A 15 -7.89 -5.46 2.25
N LEU A 16 -7.77 -4.25 1.69
CA LEU A 16 -6.81 -3.26 2.17
C LEU A 16 -7.09 -2.86 3.63
N LEU A 17 -8.36 -2.65 3.99
CA LEU A 17 -8.74 -2.33 5.37
C LEU A 17 -8.46 -3.50 6.33
N LEU A 18 -8.73 -4.74 5.91
CA LEU A 18 -8.37 -5.94 6.67
C LEU A 18 -6.86 -6.16 6.79
N TYR A 19 -6.08 -5.69 5.82
CA TYR A 19 -4.62 -5.73 5.85
C TYR A 19 -4.04 -4.72 6.86
N MET A 20 -4.63 -3.53 6.91
CA MET A 20 -4.19 -2.41 7.77
C MET A 20 -4.74 -2.50 9.20
N GLY A 21 -5.80 -3.28 9.41
CA GLY A 21 -6.46 -3.46 10.70
C GLY A 21 -6.18 -4.82 11.32
N GLU A 22 -5.94 -4.84 12.62
CA GLU A 22 -6.07 -6.05 13.44
C GLU A 22 -7.47 -6.08 14.07
N LYS A 23 -7.84 -7.23 14.65
CA LYS A 23 -9.18 -7.51 15.20
C LYS A 23 -9.76 -6.38 16.07
N ASP A 24 -8.92 -5.72 16.86
CA ASP A 24 -9.32 -4.71 17.83
C ASP A 24 -8.66 -3.33 17.61
N SER A 25 -7.84 -3.15 16.56
CA SER A 25 -7.23 -1.85 16.29
C SER A 25 -6.90 -1.62 14.82
N PHE A 26 -7.18 -0.42 14.33
CA PHE A 26 -6.73 0.06 13.03
C PHE A 26 -5.49 0.94 13.22
N LYS A 27 -4.37 0.59 12.57
CA LYS A 27 -3.12 1.33 12.68
C LYS A 27 -2.49 1.54 11.30
N LEU A 28 -2.13 2.79 11.01
CA LEU A 28 -1.34 3.12 9.83
C LEU A 28 0.13 2.80 10.11
N ASN A 29 0.56 1.59 9.75
CA ASN A 29 1.97 1.23 9.81
C ASN A 29 2.70 1.82 8.58
N LEU A 30 3.41 2.94 8.76
CA LEU A 30 4.16 3.59 7.68
C LEU A 30 5.50 2.92 7.35
N GLU A 31 5.89 1.89 8.12
CA GLU A 31 7.03 1.02 7.81
C GLU A 31 6.64 -0.10 6.84
N ASP A 32 5.34 -0.41 6.73
CA ASP A 32 4.82 -1.35 5.75
C ASP A 32 4.81 -0.72 4.36
N GLU A 33 5.42 -1.39 3.38
CA GLU A 33 5.62 -0.86 2.03
C GLU A 33 4.29 -0.61 1.29
N VAL A 34 3.30 -1.49 1.47
CA VAL A 34 1.99 -1.38 0.82
C VAL A 34 1.20 -0.22 1.42
N VAL A 35 1.20 -0.10 2.75
CA VAL A 35 0.54 1.01 3.46
C VAL A 35 1.24 2.32 3.15
N ARG A 36 2.58 2.35 3.14
CA ARG A 36 3.37 3.54 2.81
C ARG A 36 3.19 3.97 1.36
N GLY A 37 3.09 3.02 0.44
CA GLY A 37 2.84 3.23 -0.98
C GLY A 37 1.43 3.76 -1.26
N ALA A 38 0.42 3.22 -0.58
CA ALA A 38 -0.97 3.66 -0.69
C ALA A 38 -1.23 5.03 -0.02
N THR A 39 -0.41 5.42 0.96
CA THR A 39 -0.59 6.67 1.72
C THR A 39 0.09 7.86 1.03
N VAL A 40 -0.72 8.78 0.51
CA VAL A 40 -0.26 10.03 -0.13
C VAL A 40 -0.12 11.18 0.89
N LEU A 41 -1.02 11.24 1.88
CA LEU A 41 -1.10 12.31 2.87
C LEU A 41 -1.31 11.70 4.26
N HIS A 42 -0.56 12.17 5.25
CA HIS A 42 -0.73 11.75 6.64
C HIS A 42 -0.61 12.97 7.57
N ASN A 43 -1.64 13.22 8.39
CA ASN A 43 -1.70 14.34 9.34
C ASN A 43 -1.35 15.71 8.71
N GLY A 44 -1.86 15.98 7.50
CA GLY A 44 -1.61 17.22 6.77
C GLY A 44 -0.22 17.31 6.11
N LYS A 45 0.65 16.32 6.29
CA LYS A 45 1.94 16.24 5.61
C LYS A 45 1.83 15.40 4.34
N LEU A 46 2.19 15.99 3.20
CA LEU A 46 2.32 15.27 1.94
C LEU A 46 3.50 14.29 2.03
N MET A 47 3.23 13.02 1.72
CA MET A 47 4.17 11.92 1.78
C MET A 47 4.43 11.28 0.41
N TRP A 48 3.80 11.78 -0.63
CA TRP A 48 4.12 11.41 -2.00
C TRP A 48 5.35 12.21 -2.49
N PRO A 49 6.28 11.61 -3.26
CA PRO A 49 6.28 10.22 -3.75
C PRO A 49 6.62 9.19 -2.67
N PRO A 50 6.15 7.94 -2.81
CA PRO A 50 6.57 6.86 -1.92
C PRO A 50 8.10 6.65 -2.02
N PRO A 51 8.76 6.13 -0.97
CA PRO A 51 10.17 5.80 -1.02
C PRO A 51 10.43 4.77 -2.13
N VAL A 52 11.61 4.85 -2.76
CA VAL A 52 12.02 3.86 -3.75
C VAL A 52 12.13 2.51 -3.04
N MET A 53 11.27 1.56 -3.42
CA MET A 53 11.39 0.18 -2.96
C MET A 53 12.62 -0.42 -3.64
N VAL A 54 13.51 -1.02 -2.85
CA VAL A 54 14.58 -1.87 -3.40
C VAL A 54 13.92 -3.13 -3.91
N ASP A 55 13.78 -3.25 -5.24
CA ASP A 55 13.21 -4.44 -5.87
C ASP A 55 13.90 -5.71 -5.35
N PRO A 56 13.20 -6.64 -4.67
CA PRO A 56 13.80 -7.89 -4.23
C PRO A 56 14.14 -8.82 -5.41
N SER A 57 13.68 -8.51 -6.63
CA SER A 57 13.91 -9.25 -7.87
C SER A 57 14.89 -8.58 -8.83
N SER A 58 15.47 -7.43 -8.50
CA SER A 58 16.54 -6.87 -9.32
C SER A 58 17.73 -7.85 -9.29
N PRO A 59 18.19 -8.39 -10.44
CA PRO A 59 19.45 -9.11 -10.47
C PRO A 59 20.50 -8.15 -9.90
N LYS A 60 21.23 -8.55 -8.85
CA LYS A 60 22.44 -7.83 -8.42
C LYS A 60 23.23 -7.55 -9.69
N GLN A 61 23.36 -6.28 -10.07
CA GLN A 61 24.27 -5.91 -11.14
C GLN A 61 25.63 -6.45 -10.71
N ALA A 62 26.07 -7.52 -11.37
CA ALA A 62 27.41 -8.03 -11.20
C ALA A 62 28.34 -6.89 -11.63
N ALA A 63 29.03 -6.32 -10.66
CA ALA A 63 30.05 -5.32 -10.91
C ALA A 63 31.05 -5.91 -11.91
N LYS A 64 31.27 -5.20 -13.01
CA LYS A 64 32.40 -5.42 -13.91
C LYS A 64 33.53 -4.50 -13.52
#